data_AF-A0A9X3PR89-F1
#
_entry.id   AF-A0A9X3PR89-F1
#
_cell.length_a   1.000
_cell.length_b   1.000
_cell.length_c   1.000
_cell.angle_alpha   90.00
_cell.angle_beta   90.00
_cell.angle_gamma   90.00
#
_symmetry.space_group_name_H-M   'P 1'
#
loop_
_entity.id
_entity.type
_entity.pdbx_description
1 polymer ?
#
loop_
_entity_poly.entity_id
_entity_poly.type
_entity_poly.pdbx_seq_one_letter_code
_entity_poly.pdbx_strand_id
1 'polypeptide(L)'
;MTETQSLRAEQLEVLKVLYPSYKEEVFRRREQMMRLTALASTFLVILLLTTLAIPSHPYPDFTTALFAITGVALFTTLFIFLILQQRNRHRMAKQALIEIERALGLYDEGLHLVGKALLPEDWQTAWLGDHSVTVYLTFLTTLAALVVAAVLLRA
;
A
#
# COMPACT_ATOMS: atom_id res chain seq x y z
N MET A 1 25.31 -30.47 -25.68
CA MET A 1 25.19 -30.14 -24.24
C MET A 1 25.59 -28.69 -23.92
N THR A 2 25.81 -27.82 -24.92
CA THR A 2 26.42 -26.49 -24.74
C THR A 2 25.42 -25.33 -24.82
N GLU A 3 24.38 -25.44 -25.66
CA GLU A 3 23.36 -24.40 -25.86
C GLU A 3 22.49 -24.12 -24.62
N THR A 4 22.15 -25.16 -23.85
CA THR A 4 21.31 -25.02 -22.66
C THR A 4 22.02 -24.33 -21.50
N GLN A 5 23.36 -24.35 -21.46
CA GLN A 5 24.15 -23.64 -20.45
C GLN A 5 24.35 -22.16 -20.82
N SER A 6 24.55 -21.85 -22.11
CA SER A 6 24.67 -20.45 -22.56
C SER A 6 23.36 -19.68 -22.41
N LEU A 7 22.22 -20.29 -22.77
CA LEU A 7 20.89 -19.70 -22.59
C LEU A 7 20.58 -19.43 -21.11
N ARG A 8 21.01 -20.31 -20.21
CA ARG A 8 20.83 -20.13 -18.76
C ARG A 8 21.69 -18.99 -18.21
N ALA A 9 22.90 -18.81 -18.72
CA ALA A 9 23.78 -17.71 -18.32
C ALA A 9 23.24 -16.35 -18.77
N GLU A 10 22.72 -16.26 -19.99
CA GLU A 10 22.11 -15.04 -20.55
C GLU A 10 20.83 -14.66 -19.79
N GLN A 11 19.97 -15.65 -19.47
CA GLN A 11 18.79 -15.42 -18.61
C GLN A 11 19.17 -14.92 -17.20
N LEU A 12 20.25 -15.46 -16.63
CA LEU A 12 20.73 -15.05 -15.31
C LEU A 12 21.25 -13.59 -15.33
N GLU A 13 21.89 -13.18 -16.42
CA GLU A 13 22.39 -11.81 -16.60
C GLU A 13 21.23 -10.81 -16.74
N VAL A 14 20.20 -11.17 -17.52
CA VAL A 14 18.95 -10.39 -17.62
C VAL A 14 18.27 -10.27 -16.26
N LEU A 15 18.19 -11.35 -15.48
CA LEU A 15 17.60 -11.31 -14.12
C LEU A 15 18.39 -10.39 -13.18
N LYS A 16 19.73 -10.38 -13.26
CA LYS A 16 20.58 -9.48 -12.45
C LYS A 16 20.32 -8.00 -12.76
N VAL A 17 20.05 -7.67 -14.03
CA VAL A 17 19.68 -6.30 -14.45
C VAL A 17 18.26 -5.95 -14.01
N LEU A 18 17.32 -6.90 -14.09
CA LEU A 18 15.92 -6.70 -13.66
C LEU A 18 15.78 -6.57 -12.14
N TYR A 19 16.59 -7.29 -11.37
CA TYR A 19 16.53 -7.34 -9.90
C TYR A 19 16.42 -5.96 -9.22
N PRO A 20 17.33 -4.99 -9.45
CA PRO A 20 17.23 -3.66 -8.83
C PRO A 20 15.97 -2.90 -9.22
N SER A 21 15.50 -3.05 -10.46
CA SER A 21 14.26 -2.39 -10.94
C SER A 21 13.03 -2.93 -10.20
N TYR A 22 12.91 -4.25 -10.05
CA TYR A 22 11.80 -4.86 -9.31
C TYR A 22 11.83 -4.51 -7.82
N LYS A 23 13.02 -4.44 -7.23
CA LYS A 23 13.20 -4.00 -5.84
C LYS A 23 12.72 -2.57 -5.63
N GLU A 24 13.15 -1.66 -6.50
CA GLU A 24 12.73 -0.26 -6.52
C GLU A 24 11.21 -0.12 -6.68
N GLU A 25 10.61 -0.89 -7.59
CA GLU A 25 9.17 -0.88 -7.83
C GLU A 25 8.37 -1.31 -6.59
N VAL A 26 8.84 -2.31 -5.84
CA VAL A 26 8.25 -2.75 -4.56
C VAL A 26 8.32 -1.62 -3.52
N PHE A 27 9.45 -0.92 -3.40
CA PHE A 27 9.59 0.19 -2.44
C PHE A 27 8.71 1.38 -2.82
N ARG A 28 8.73 1.78 -4.09
CA ARG A 28 7.94 2.89 -4.63
C ARG A 28 6.44 2.67 -4.43
N ARG A 29 5.95 1.45 -4.63
CA ARG A 29 4.53 1.11 -4.43
C ARG A 29 4.12 1.17 -2.96
N ARG A 30 4.99 0.76 -2.03
CA ARG A 30 4.76 0.95 -0.58
C ARG A 30 4.68 2.42 -0.21
N GLU A 31 5.57 3.24 -0.77
CA GLU A 31 5.56 4.69 -0.55
C GLU A 31 4.29 5.34 -1.11
N GLN A 32 3.84 4.95 -2.31
CA GLN A 32 2.59 5.43 -2.88
C GLN A 32 1.37 5.12 -1.99
N MET A 33 1.30 3.92 -1.40
CA MET A 33 0.24 3.59 -0.43
C MET A 33 0.28 4.51 0.79
N MET A 34 1.47 4.81 1.31
CA MET A 34 1.64 5.74 2.43
C MET A 34 1.23 7.17 2.05
N ARG A 35 1.65 7.67 0.89
CA ARG A 35 1.28 9.01 0.39
C ARG A 35 -0.23 9.16 0.19
N LEU A 36 -0.90 8.15 -0.37
CA LEU A 36 -2.36 8.16 -0.52
C LEU A 36 -3.07 8.24 0.83
N THR A 37 -2.61 7.46 1.82
CA THR A 37 -3.17 7.46 3.18
C THR A 37 -2.93 8.80 3.88
N ALA A 38 -1.74 9.38 3.73
CA ALA A 38 -1.40 10.68 4.30
C ALA A 38 -2.27 11.80 3.70
N LEU A 39 -2.47 11.79 2.37
CA LEU A 39 -3.29 12.78 1.69
C LEU A 39 -4.77 12.68 2.12
N ALA A 40 -5.33 11.47 2.11
CA ALA A 40 -6.72 11.24 2.50
C ALA A 40 -6.98 11.62 3.97
N SER A 41 -6.08 11.23 4.88
CA SER A 41 -6.21 11.58 6.30
C SER A 41 -6.06 13.07 6.53
N THR A 42 -5.11 13.75 5.88
CA THR A 42 -4.95 15.21 5.99
C THR A 42 -6.23 15.93 5.57
N PHE A 43 -6.82 15.52 4.44
CA PHE A 43 -8.08 16.10 3.97
C PHE A 43 -9.22 15.90 4.99
N LEU A 44 -9.38 14.68 5.51
CA LEU A 44 -10.41 14.37 6.50
C LEU A 44 -10.20 15.10 7.83
N VAL A 45 -8.94 15.27 8.29
CA VAL A 45 -8.63 16.07 9.50
C VAL A 45 -8.97 17.53 9.27
N ILE A 46 -8.61 18.12 8.14
CA ILE A 46 -8.95 19.51 7.82
C ILE A 46 -10.47 19.66 7.80
N LEU A 47 -11.20 18.74 7.15
CA LEU A 47 -12.65 18.75 7.10
C LEU A 47 -13.28 18.62 8.49
N LEU A 48 -12.71 17.79 9.36
CA LEU A 48 -13.14 17.68 10.76
C LEU A 48 -12.93 19.01 11.49
N LEU A 49 -11.75 19.62 11.38
CA LEU A 49 -11.46 20.88 12.05
C LEU A 49 -12.35 22.02 11.55
N THR A 50 -12.60 22.10 10.24
CA THR A 50 -13.48 23.14 9.68
C THR A 50 -14.93 22.96 10.13
N THR A 51 -15.45 21.73 10.13
CA THR A 51 -16.81 21.46 10.62
C THR A 51 -16.97 21.80 12.11
N LEU A 52 -15.94 21.57 12.94
CA LEU A 52 -15.97 21.97 14.36
C LEU A 52 -15.79 23.49 14.57
N ALA A 53 -15.05 24.17 13.72
CA ALA A 53 -14.76 25.60 13.84
C ALA A 53 -15.94 26.49 13.43
N ILE A 54 -16.81 26.03 12.54
CA ILE A 54 -17.98 26.79 12.09
C ILE A 54 -19.03 26.85 13.22
N PRO A 55 -19.49 28.05 13.64
CA PRO A 55 -20.54 28.18 14.64
C PRO A 55 -21.83 27.52 14.15
N SER A 56 -22.51 26.79 15.04
CA SER A 56 -23.76 26.08 14.75
C SER A 56 -24.82 27.06 14.25
N HIS A 57 -25.38 26.80 13.07
CA HIS A 57 -26.45 27.61 12.52
C HIS A 57 -27.74 27.39 13.34
N PRO A 58 -28.56 28.43 13.56
CA PRO A 58 -29.83 28.30 14.28
C PRO A 58 -30.86 27.40 13.60
N TYR A 59 -30.65 27.03 12.33
CA TYR A 59 -31.51 26.15 11.55
C TYR A 59 -30.69 24.99 10.99
N PRO A 60 -30.99 23.74 11.37
CA PRO A 60 -30.37 22.54 10.81
C PRO A 60 -30.67 22.43 9.31
N ASP A 61 -29.68 22.61 8.43
CA ASP A 61 -29.87 22.33 6.99
C ASP A 61 -29.53 20.86 6.70
N PHE A 62 -30.56 20.02 6.78
CA PHE A 62 -30.49 18.59 6.47
C PHE A 62 -29.87 18.30 5.09
N THR A 63 -30.12 19.18 4.11
CA THR A 63 -29.62 19.05 2.74
C THR A 63 -28.10 19.12 2.71
N THR A 64 -27.54 20.14 3.38
CA THR A 64 -26.09 20.33 3.49
C THR A 64 -25.43 19.17 4.24
N ALA A 65 -26.06 18.67 5.31
CA ALA A 65 -25.57 17.51 6.04
C ALA A 65 -25.54 16.25 5.16
N LEU A 66 -26.59 16.00 4.38
CA LEU A 66 -26.67 14.86 3.47
C LEU A 66 -25.59 14.92 2.38
N PHE A 67 -25.36 16.10 1.79
CA PHE A 67 -24.29 16.30 0.81
C PHE A 67 -22.90 16.08 1.43
N ALA A 68 -22.67 16.59 2.64
CA ALA A 68 -21.40 16.41 3.33
C ALA A 68 -21.13 14.93 3.65
N ILE A 69 -22.11 14.20 4.18
CA ILE A 69 -21.99 12.77 4.49
C ILE A 69 -21.75 11.96 3.21
N THR A 70 -22.50 12.24 2.14
CA THR A 70 -22.33 11.56 0.85
C THR A 70 -20.96 11.83 0.26
N GLY A 71 -20.48 13.08 0.33
CA GLY A 71 -19.14 13.46 -0.12
C GLY A 71 -18.03 12.72 0.66
N VAL A 72 -18.13 12.66 1.98
CA VAL A 72 -17.19 11.93 2.84
C VAL A 72 -17.22 10.43 2.53
N ALA A 73 -18.40 9.84 2.33
CA ALA A 73 -18.55 8.43 2.00
C ALA A 73 -17.91 8.10 0.65
N LEU A 74 -18.18 8.89 -0.39
CA LEU A 74 -17.59 8.71 -1.72
C LEU A 74 -16.07 8.89 -1.70
N PHE A 75 -15.59 9.96 -1.05
CA PHE A 75 -14.16 10.24 -0.92
C PHE A 75 -13.43 9.09 -0.20
N THR A 76 -13.96 8.66 0.95
CA THR A 76 -13.36 7.58 1.74
C THR A 76 -13.35 6.27 0.97
N THR A 77 -14.46 5.92 0.32
CA THR A 77 -14.56 4.68 -0.49
C THR A 77 -13.57 4.69 -1.65
N LEU A 78 -13.41 5.83 -2.34
CA LEU A 78 -12.44 5.97 -3.43
C LEU A 78 -11.01 5.74 -2.94
N PHE A 79 -10.61 6.35 -1.83
CA PHE A 79 -9.26 6.19 -1.29
C PHE A 79 -9.00 4.77 -0.76
N ILE A 80 -9.99 4.15 -0.13
CA ILE A 80 -9.93 2.72 0.24
C ILE A 80 -9.68 1.87 -1.00
N PHE A 81 -10.42 2.10 -2.08
CA PHE A 81 -10.25 1.38 -3.34
C PHE A 81 -8.84 1.58 -3.92
N LEU A 82 -8.33 2.81 -3.97
CA LEU A 82 -6.98 3.10 -4.47
C LEU A 82 -5.88 2.42 -3.63
N ILE A 83 -6.01 2.42 -2.30
CA ILE A 83 -5.06 1.73 -1.40
C ILE A 83 -5.09 0.22 -1.63
N LEU A 84 -6.27 -0.38 -1.75
CA LEU A 84 -6.42 -1.81 -2.04
C LEU A 84 -5.86 -2.18 -3.41
N GLN A 85 -6.07 -1.33 -4.42
CA GLN A 85 -5.51 -1.52 -5.75
C GLN A 85 -3.97 -1.51 -5.72
N GLN A 86 -3.38 -0.56 -5.00
CA GLN A 86 -1.93 -0.49 -4.84
C GLN A 86 -1.37 -1.67 -4.03
N ARG A 87 -2.08 -2.13 -3.00
CA ARG A 87 -1.72 -3.36 -2.28
C ARG A 87 -1.64 -4.55 -3.22
N ASN A 88 -2.62 -4.72 -4.11
CA ASN A 88 -2.62 -5.84 -5.05
C ASN A 88 -1.43 -5.76 -6.01
N ARG A 89 -1.16 -4.57 -6.56
CA ARG A 89 0.01 -4.33 -7.43
C ARG A 89 1.34 -4.59 -6.70
N HIS A 90 1.44 -4.20 -5.44
CA HIS A 90 2.61 -4.47 -4.62
C HIS A 90 2.82 -5.96 -4.36
N ARG A 91 1.75 -6.71 -4.09
CA ARG A 91 1.80 -8.17 -3.94
C ARG A 91 2.34 -8.85 -5.20
N MET A 92 1.83 -8.46 -6.37
CA MET A 92 2.30 -9.00 -7.65
C MET A 92 3.79 -8.71 -7.89
N ALA A 93 4.25 -7.48 -7.60
CA ALA A 93 5.67 -7.15 -7.73
C ALA A 93 6.55 -7.91 -6.75
N LYS A 94 6.09 -8.10 -5.50
CA LYS A 94 6.82 -8.92 -4.52
C LYS A 94 6.93 -10.37 -4.94
N GLN A 95 5.85 -10.95 -5.46
CA GLN A 95 5.86 -12.34 -5.97
C GLN A 95 6.86 -12.49 -7.11
N ALA A 96 6.83 -11.59 -8.10
CA ALA A 96 7.79 -11.60 -9.20
C ALA A 96 9.25 -11.40 -8.71
N LEU A 97 9.49 -10.54 -7.73
CA LEU A 97 10.81 -10.36 -7.13
C LEU A 97 11.30 -11.65 -6.45
N ILE A 98 10.46 -12.32 -5.68
CA ILE A 98 10.81 -13.59 -5.01
C ILE A 98 11.13 -14.68 -6.03
N GLU A 99 10.39 -14.75 -7.15
CA GLU A 99 10.70 -15.69 -8.25
C GLU A 99 12.06 -15.40 -8.89
N ILE A 100 12.39 -14.13 -9.12
CA ILE A 100 13.71 -13.70 -9.61
C ILE A 100 14.80 -14.08 -8.59
N GLU A 101 14.58 -13.83 -7.31
CA GLU A 101 15.54 -14.13 -6.25
C GLU A 101 15.80 -15.64 -6.08
N ARG A 102 14.76 -16.47 -6.23
CA ARG A 102 14.88 -17.93 -6.28
C ARG A 102 15.65 -18.40 -7.50
N ALA A 103 15.34 -17.86 -8.68
CA ALA A 103 16.04 -18.20 -9.93
C ALA A 103 17.53 -17.78 -9.91
N LEU A 104 17.86 -16.72 -9.17
CA LEU A 104 19.23 -16.29 -8.92
C LEU A 104 19.95 -17.11 -7.84
N GLY A 105 19.27 -18.01 -7.12
CA GLY A 105 19.87 -18.79 -6.04
C GLY A 105 20.29 -17.95 -4.83
N LEU A 106 19.62 -16.82 -4.57
CA LEU A 106 19.96 -15.93 -3.46
C LEU A 106 19.55 -16.51 -2.09
N TYR A 107 18.64 -17.47 -2.10
CA TYR A 107 18.21 -18.24 -0.94
C TYR A 107 19.04 -19.52 -0.72
N ASP A 108 19.87 -19.91 -1.70
CA ASP A 108 20.65 -21.15 -1.62
C ASP A 108 21.93 -20.93 -0.80
N GLU A 109 22.20 -21.86 0.12
CA GLU A 109 23.43 -21.84 0.91
C GLU A 109 24.67 -22.16 0.07
N GLY A 110 25.78 -21.45 0.28
CA GLY A 110 27.05 -21.75 -0.38
C GLY A 110 27.19 -21.24 -1.81
N LEU A 111 26.12 -20.70 -2.41
CA LEU A 111 26.13 -20.19 -3.78
C LEU A 111 26.72 -18.77 -3.88
N HIS A 112 26.52 -17.95 -2.84
CA HIS A 112 26.99 -16.56 -2.77
C HIS A 112 27.86 -16.28 -1.52
N LEU A 113 27.60 -16.97 -0.41
CA LEU A 113 28.35 -16.86 0.85
C LEU A 113 28.67 -18.28 1.35
N VAL A 114 29.92 -18.50 1.80
CA VAL A 114 30.34 -19.81 2.33
C VAL A 114 29.54 -20.12 3.60
N GLY A 115 28.70 -21.16 3.52
CA GLY A 115 27.91 -21.66 4.66
C GLY A 115 26.72 -20.80 5.09
N LYS A 116 26.30 -19.81 4.28
CA LYS A 116 25.06 -19.04 4.51
C LYS A 116 24.37 -18.68 3.19
N ALA A 117 23.05 -18.64 3.19
CA ALA A 117 22.27 -17.99 2.14
C ALA A 117 22.46 -16.47 2.20
N LEU A 118 22.36 -15.80 1.05
CA LEU A 118 22.43 -14.33 1.00
C LEU A 118 21.15 -13.70 1.59
N LEU A 119 20.01 -14.32 1.33
CA LEU A 119 18.70 -13.93 1.86
C LEU A 119 18.16 -15.03 2.78
N PRO A 120 17.59 -14.68 3.94
CA PRO A 120 16.90 -15.62 4.81
C PRO A 120 15.68 -16.26 4.10
N GLU A 121 15.44 -17.56 4.30
CA GLU A 121 14.30 -18.26 3.68
C GLU A 121 12.94 -17.70 4.14
N ASP A 122 12.84 -17.24 5.38
CA ASP A 122 11.61 -16.69 5.97
C ASP A 122 11.13 -15.41 5.27
N TRP A 123 12.03 -14.69 4.58
CA TRP A 123 11.67 -13.49 3.81
C TRP A 123 10.75 -13.79 2.62
N GLN A 124 10.76 -15.02 2.11
CA GLN A 124 9.86 -15.45 1.03
C GLN A 124 8.39 -15.41 1.47
N THR A 125 8.12 -15.56 2.77
CA THR A 125 6.76 -15.59 3.34
C THR A 125 6.47 -14.42 4.29
N ALA A 126 7.48 -13.66 4.72
CA ALA A 126 7.33 -12.57 5.68
C ALA A 126 6.30 -11.50 5.26
N TRP A 127 6.08 -11.31 3.96
CA TRP A 127 5.11 -10.36 3.44
C TRP A 127 3.63 -10.79 3.62
N LEU A 128 3.36 -12.07 3.92
CA LEU A 128 2.01 -12.56 4.21
C LEU A 128 1.45 -11.98 5.52
N GLY A 129 2.32 -11.68 6.47
CA GLY A 129 1.98 -11.05 7.76
C GLY A 129 1.85 -9.52 7.70
N ASP A 130 1.86 -8.90 6.52
CA ASP A 130 1.80 -7.44 6.41
C ASP A 130 0.39 -6.90 6.77
N HIS A 131 0.29 -6.35 7.99
CA HIS A 131 -0.92 -5.72 8.53
C HIS A 131 -1.03 -4.22 8.22
N SER A 132 -0.05 -3.62 7.52
CA SER A 132 0.01 -2.16 7.29
C SER A 132 -1.25 -1.63 6.62
N VAL A 133 -1.78 -2.36 5.63
CA VAL A 133 -3.00 -1.94 4.93
C VAL A 133 -4.22 -1.98 5.84
N THR A 134 -4.32 -2.97 6.73
CA THR A 134 -5.40 -3.03 7.72
C THR A 134 -5.37 -1.78 8.59
N VAL A 135 -4.19 -1.37 9.07
CA VAL A 135 -4.02 -0.14 9.86
C VAL A 135 -4.46 1.11 9.10
N TYR A 136 -4.08 1.24 7.83
CA TYR A 136 -4.49 2.39 7.00
C TYR A 136 -6.00 2.45 6.82
N LEU A 137 -6.65 1.31 6.56
CA LEU A 137 -8.09 1.24 6.38
C LEU A 137 -8.84 1.52 7.69
N THR A 138 -8.40 0.96 8.81
CA THR A 138 -9.01 1.25 10.11
C THR A 138 -8.89 2.73 10.44
N PHE A 139 -7.73 3.34 10.20
CA PHE A 139 -7.53 4.76 10.48
C PHE A 139 -8.44 5.65 9.62
N LEU A 140 -8.52 5.39 8.31
CA LEU A 140 -9.39 6.15 7.39
C LEU A 140 -10.86 6.00 7.72
N THR A 141 -11.31 4.78 8.03
CA THR A 141 -12.72 4.51 8.38
C THR A 141 -13.11 5.16 9.71
N THR A 142 -12.24 5.09 10.73
CA THR A 142 -12.45 5.79 12.00
C THR A 142 -12.53 7.31 11.79
N LEU A 143 -11.63 7.89 11.01
CA LEU A 143 -11.62 9.33 10.76
C LEU A 143 -12.84 9.79 9.95
N ALA A 144 -13.24 9.03 8.94
CA ALA A 144 -14.48 9.29 8.20
C ALA A 144 -15.72 9.24 9.10
N ALA A 145 -15.80 8.25 10.00
CA ALA A 145 -16.88 8.15 10.98
C ALA A 145 -16.92 9.36 11.93
N LEU A 146 -15.76 9.85 12.38
CA LEU A 146 -15.67 11.07 13.19
C LEU A 146 -16.17 12.31 12.45
N VAL A 147 -15.83 12.46 11.16
CA VAL A 147 -16.35 13.56 10.34
C VAL A 147 -17.86 13.47 10.19
N VAL A 148 -18.41 12.29 9.89
CA VAL A 148 -19.86 12.08 9.79
C VAL A 148 -20.55 12.40 11.12
N ALA A 149 -20.01 11.96 12.26
CA ALA A 149 -20.55 12.28 13.57
C ALA A 149 -20.50 13.79 13.85
N ALA A 150 -19.41 14.47 13.51
CA ALA A 150 -19.29 15.92 13.67
C ALA A 150 -20.31 16.68 12.82
N VAL A 151 -20.53 16.25 11.57
CA VAL A 151 -21.57 16.81 10.70
C VAL A 151 -22.95 16.61 11.31
N LEU A 152 -23.28 15.42 11.81
CA LEU A 152 -24.58 15.13 12.41
C LEU A 152 -24.82 15.88 13.73
N LEU A 153 -23.77 16.14 14.52
CA LEU A 153 -23.87 16.93 15.76
C LEU A 153 -24.06 18.43 15.48
N ARG A 154 -23.68 18.90 14.29
CA ARG A 154 -23.73 20.31 13.86
C ARG A 154 -24.87 20.63 12.91
N ALA A 155 -25.44 19.58 12.28
CA ALA A 155 -26.66 19.64 11.49
C ALA A 155 -27.82 19.85 12.45
#